data_AF-A0A8T6XHU9-F1
#
_entry.id   AF-A0A8T6XHU9-F1
#
_cell.length_a   1.000
_cell.length_b   1.000
_cell.length_c   1.000
_cell.angle_alpha   90.00
_cell.angle_beta   90.00
_cell.angle_gamma   90.00
#
_symmetry.space_group_name_H-M   'P 1'
#
loop_
_entity.id
_entity.type
_entity.pdbx_description
1 polymer ?
#
loop_
_entity_poly.entity_id
_entity_poly.type
_entity_poly.pdbx_seq_one_letter_code
_entity_poly.pdbx_strand_id
1 'polypeptide(L)'
;MRSEIDHIVELAEAEDPFSNLDEIEDRFEFLWNFVEEHNEGEEAHVFPTLNVLSCNISEPFIWDHNEERETFEETRDLVRRVKATRDTADMQRLRSNLIGLRTSLHTHSKKEDQILLPMLFEGASPQEQGEMVGRIVDPKPPEQLMQELAWFMPSLTMDERADFLTVIKQGMDMNAPPGAFDAAMDTVSMVVSKEEMDELRSRLTSVQAPTQG
;
A
#
# COMPACT_ATOMS: atom_id res chain seq x y z
N MET A 1 -1.05 -4.23 -0.54
CA MET A 1 -0.77 -4.75 -1.90
C MET A 1 -0.62 -6.27 -1.91
N ARG A 2 0.46 -6.85 -1.37
CA ARG A 2 0.77 -8.31 -1.40
C ARG A 2 -0.38 -9.22 -0.93
N SER A 3 -0.86 -9.00 0.29
CA SER A 3 -1.95 -9.76 0.91
C SER A 3 -3.25 -9.74 0.09
N GLU A 4 -3.59 -8.60 -0.51
CA GLU A 4 -4.83 -8.47 -1.26
C GLU A 4 -4.77 -9.20 -2.59
N ILE A 5 -3.65 -9.07 -3.34
CA ILE A 5 -3.52 -9.80 -4.60
C ILE A 5 -3.47 -11.32 -4.35
N ASP A 6 -2.87 -11.76 -3.24
CA ASP A 6 -2.95 -13.16 -2.80
C ASP A 6 -4.41 -13.61 -2.60
N HIS A 7 -5.20 -12.84 -1.85
CA HIS A 7 -6.62 -13.15 -1.60
C HIS A 7 -7.46 -13.14 -2.89
N ILE A 8 -7.24 -12.18 -3.79
CA ILE A 8 -7.95 -12.14 -5.08
C ILE A 8 -7.60 -13.38 -5.93
N VAL A 9 -6.34 -13.82 -5.94
CA VAL A 9 -5.94 -15.05 -6.63
C VAL A 9 -6.62 -16.27 -6.00
N GLU A 10 -6.68 -16.37 -4.68
CA GLU A 10 -7.38 -17.46 -3.99
C GLU A 10 -8.86 -17.54 -4.37
N LEU A 11 -9.56 -16.40 -4.40
CA LEU A 11 -10.95 -16.31 -4.86
C LEU A 11 -11.12 -16.78 -6.30
N ALA A 12 -10.17 -16.42 -7.17
CA ALA A 12 -10.18 -16.80 -8.58
C ALA A 12 -9.82 -18.29 -8.79
N GLU A 13 -9.04 -18.90 -7.90
CA GLU A 13 -8.64 -20.32 -7.97
C GLU A 13 -9.60 -21.28 -7.24
N ALA A 14 -10.61 -20.75 -6.53
CA ALA A 14 -11.64 -21.55 -5.87
C ALA A 14 -12.35 -22.55 -6.80
N GLU A 15 -13.00 -23.57 -6.20
CA GLU A 15 -13.73 -24.62 -6.94
C GLU A 15 -14.83 -24.03 -7.84
N ASP A 16 -15.58 -23.04 -7.32
CA ASP A 16 -16.53 -22.23 -8.10
C ASP A 16 -16.11 -20.75 -8.10
N PRO A 17 -15.20 -20.33 -8.98
CA PRO A 17 -14.69 -18.96 -9.00
C PRO A 17 -15.77 -17.96 -9.46
N PHE A 18 -16.78 -18.44 -10.19
CA PHE A 18 -17.83 -17.58 -10.71
C PHE A 18 -18.81 -17.10 -9.65
N SER A 19 -18.80 -17.74 -8.47
CA SER A 19 -19.54 -17.30 -7.29
C SER A 19 -18.88 -16.11 -6.58
N ASN A 20 -17.58 -15.88 -6.82
CA ASN A 20 -16.78 -14.85 -6.17
C ASN A 20 -16.60 -13.59 -7.03
N LEU A 21 -17.23 -13.48 -8.19
CA LEU A 21 -16.90 -12.42 -9.16
C LEU A 21 -17.20 -10.99 -8.69
N ASP A 22 -18.23 -10.81 -7.86
CA ASP A 22 -18.52 -9.50 -7.27
C ASP A 22 -17.41 -9.11 -6.29
N GLU A 23 -17.01 -10.02 -5.41
CA GLU A 23 -15.90 -9.79 -4.47
C GLU A 23 -14.56 -9.58 -5.20
N ILE A 24 -14.28 -10.36 -6.24
CA ILE A 24 -13.09 -10.19 -7.08
C ILE A 24 -13.08 -8.80 -7.71
N GLU A 25 -14.18 -8.32 -8.28
CA GLU A 25 -14.24 -7.00 -8.90
C GLU A 25 -14.02 -5.88 -7.87
N ASP A 26 -14.75 -5.91 -6.75
CA ASP A 26 -14.67 -4.87 -5.73
C ASP A 26 -13.25 -4.75 -5.16
N ARG A 27 -12.64 -5.90 -4.84
CA ARG A 27 -11.26 -5.96 -4.31
C ARG A 27 -10.22 -5.59 -5.34
N PHE A 28 -10.40 -6.02 -6.58
CA PHE A 28 -9.50 -5.67 -7.67
C PHE A 28 -9.50 -4.18 -7.96
N GLU A 29 -10.67 -3.53 -8.02
CA GLU A 29 -10.78 -2.08 -8.20
C GLU A 29 -10.18 -1.31 -7.02
N PHE A 30 -10.40 -1.78 -5.79
CA PHE A 30 -9.76 -1.22 -4.62
C PHE A 30 -8.22 -1.32 -4.72
N LEU A 31 -7.70 -2.52 -5.00
CA LEU A 31 -6.24 -2.75 -5.13
C LEU A 31 -5.65 -1.89 -6.24
N TRP A 32 -6.34 -1.79 -7.38
CA TRP A 32 -5.88 -0.98 -8.51
C TRP A 32 -5.74 0.50 -8.13
N ASN A 33 -6.76 1.08 -7.52
CA ASN A 33 -6.70 2.48 -7.08
C ASN A 33 -5.57 2.71 -6.08
N PHE A 34 -5.39 1.79 -5.12
CA PHE A 34 -4.31 1.89 -4.14
C PHE A 34 -2.92 1.82 -4.79
N VAL A 35 -2.70 0.87 -5.72
CA VAL A 35 -1.42 0.71 -6.42
C VAL A 35 -1.10 1.94 -7.27
N GLU A 36 -2.08 2.48 -7.99
CA GLU A 36 -1.86 3.67 -8.82
C GLU A 36 -1.50 4.88 -7.97
N GLU A 37 -2.19 5.10 -6.85
CA GLU A 37 -1.87 6.20 -5.93
C GLU A 37 -0.52 6.03 -5.22
N HIS A 38 -0.15 4.79 -4.89
CA HIS A 38 1.18 4.46 -4.37
C HIS A 38 2.26 4.84 -5.39
N ASN A 39 2.13 4.35 -6.62
CA ASN A 39 3.07 4.61 -7.71
C ASN A 39 3.19 6.11 -8.01
N GLU A 40 2.07 6.83 -8.12
CA GLU A 40 2.07 8.29 -8.32
C GLU A 40 2.78 9.04 -7.18
N GLY A 41 2.53 8.62 -5.94
CA GLY A 41 3.17 9.19 -4.76
C GLY A 41 4.68 9.00 -4.77
N GLU A 42 5.14 7.80 -5.11
CA GLU A 42 6.56 7.50 -5.22
C GLU A 42 7.23 8.31 -6.33
N GLU A 43 6.65 8.32 -7.52
CA GLU A 43 7.16 9.04 -8.68
C GLU A 43 7.24 10.55 -8.43
N ALA A 44 6.23 11.13 -7.76
CA ALA A 44 6.16 12.56 -7.52
C ALA A 44 7.04 13.02 -6.33
N HIS A 45 7.25 12.16 -5.33
CA HIS A 45 7.80 12.61 -4.03
C HIS A 45 8.99 11.80 -3.52
N VAL A 46 9.05 10.49 -3.78
CA VAL A 46 10.12 9.62 -3.27
C VAL A 46 11.28 9.53 -4.26
N PHE A 47 10.99 9.19 -5.52
CA PHE A 47 12.01 9.01 -6.55
C PHE A 47 12.85 10.26 -6.84
N PRO A 48 12.29 11.50 -6.85
CA PRO A 48 13.11 12.69 -7.01
C PRO A 48 14.20 12.82 -5.92
N THR A 49 13.86 12.49 -4.68
CA THR A 49 14.79 12.50 -3.54
C THR A 49 15.86 11.43 -3.71
N LEU A 50 15.48 10.19 -4.02
CA LEU A 50 16.42 9.08 -4.17
C LEU A 50 17.36 9.26 -5.38
N ASN A 51 16.89 9.86 -6.47
CA ASN A 51 17.73 10.12 -7.64
C ASN A 51 18.83 11.17 -7.41
N VAL A 52 18.68 12.04 -6.41
CA VAL A 52 19.77 12.93 -5.97
C VAL A 52 20.89 12.13 -5.30
N LEU A 53 20.53 11.08 -4.54
CA LEU A 53 21.46 10.23 -3.81
C LEU A 53 22.16 9.22 -4.73
N SER A 54 21.40 8.62 -5.65
CA SER A 54 21.89 7.65 -6.62
C SER A 54 21.22 7.88 -7.97
N CYS A 55 21.99 8.37 -8.94
CA CYS A 55 21.50 8.69 -10.27
C CYS A 55 20.79 7.49 -10.92
N ASN A 56 19.58 7.72 -11.44
CA ASN A 56 18.73 6.75 -12.14
C ASN A 56 18.31 5.52 -11.31
N ILE A 57 18.29 5.62 -9.98
CA ILE A 57 17.86 4.51 -9.13
C ILE A 57 16.38 4.16 -9.33
N SER A 58 15.55 5.13 -9.74
CA SER A 58 14.12 4.92 -9.94
C SER A 58 13.73 4.30 -11.28
N GLU A 59 14.61 4.31 -12.30
CA GLU A 59 14.26 3.86 -13.66
C GLU A 59 13.69 2.43 -13.71
N PRO A 60 14.28 1.43 -13.02
CA PRO A 60 13.71 0.08 -13.00
C PRO A 60 12.30 0.03 -12.40
N PHE A 61 12.03 0.84 -11.37
CA PHE A 61 10.74 0.88 -10.67
C PHE A 61 9.67 1.54 -11.54
N ILE A 62 10.02 2.61 -12.25
CA ILE A 62 9.13 3.23 -13.26
C ILE A 62 8.76 2.23 -14.36
N TRP A 63 9.69 1.37 -14.78
CA TRP A 63 9.36 0.32 -15.75
C TRP A 63 8.39 -0.70 -15.17
N ASP A 64 8.60 -1.12 -13.91
CA ASP A 64 7.66 -2.00 -13.23
C ASP A 64 6.26 -1.36 -13.13
N HIS A 65 6.15 -0.09 -12.73
CA HIS A 65 4.87 0.63 -12.64
C HIS A 65 4.13 0.62 -13.98
N ASN A 66 4.84 0.85 -15.09
CA ASN A 66 4.22 0.88 -16.42
C ASN A 66 3.73 -0.52 -16.85
N GLU A 67 4.54 -1.56 -16.68
CA GLU A 67 4.16 -2.95 -17.00
C GLU A 67 2.99 -3.43 -16.13
N GLU A 68 3.00 -3.06 -14.84
CA GLU A 68 1.92 -3.37 -13.90
C GLU A 68 0.63 -2.64 -14.30
N ARG A 69 0.70 -1.35 -14.65
CA ARG A 69 -0.46 -0.57 -15.13
C ARG A 69 -1.10 -1.21 -16.36
N GLU A 70 -0.32 -1.58 -17.37
CA GLU A 70 -0.84 -2.28 -18.56
C GLU A 70 -1.54 -3.59 -18.17
N THR A 71 -0.90 -4.40 -17.32
CA THR A 71 -1.47 -5.67 -16.88
C THR A 71 -2.74 -5.47 -16.05
N PHE A 72 -2.82 -4.45 -15.19
CA PHE A 72 -4.01 -4.10 -14.42
C PHE A 72 -5.17 -3.70 -15.33
N GLU A 73 -4.93 -2.85 -16.33
CA GLU A 73 -5.95 -2.43 -17.30
C GLU A 73 -6.53 -3.62 -18.07
N GLU A 74 -5.66 -4.50 -18.58
CA GLU A 74 -6.10 -5.72 -19.26
C GLU A 74 -6.92 -6.65 -18.35
N THR A 75 -6.49 -6.78 -17.09
CA THR A 75 -7.14 -7.63 -16.08
C THR A 75 -8.50 -7.06 -15.69
N ARG A 76 -8.62 -5.73 -15.56
CA ARG A 76 -9.86 -5.03 -15.30
C ARG A 76 -10.92 -5.35 -16.35
N ASP A 77 -10.52 -5.30 -17.62
CA ASP A 77 -11.40 -5.64 -18.72
C ASP A 77 -11.77 -7.12 -18.73
N LEU A 78 -10.85 -8.02 -18.36
CA LEU A 78 -11.15 -9.45 -18.17
C LEU A 78 -12.18 -9.68 -17.07
N VAL A 79 -12.06 -9.03 -15.90
CA VAL A 79 -13.04 -9.15 -14.80
C VAL A 79 -14.45 -8.81 -15.31
N ARG A 80 -14.59 -7.67 -15.98
CA ARG A 80 -15.88 -7.21 -16.55
C ARG A 80 -16.43 -8.19 -17.58
N ARG A 81 -15.58 -8.70 -18.48
CA ARG A 81 -15.97 -9.69 -19.49
C ARG A 81 -16.46 -10.98 -18.85
N VAL A 82 -15.70 -11.53 -17.90
CA VAL A 82 -16.06 -12.77 -17.20
C VAL A 82 -17.38 -12.60 -16.44
N LYS A 83 -17.62 -11.45 -15.80
CA LYS A 83 -18.93 -11.14 -15.18
C LYS A 83 -20.07 -11.15 -16.17
N ALA A 84 -19.88 -10.58 -17.36
CA ALA A 84 -20.91 -10.49 -18.37
C ALA A 84 -21.20 -11.84 -19.07
N THR A 85 -20.17 -12.63 -19.36
CA THR A 85 -20.29 -13.81 -20.22
C THR A 85 -20.27 -15.13 -19.45
N ARG A 86 -19.65 -15.15 -18.26
CA ARG A 86 -19.30 -16.36 -17.51
C ARG A 86 -18.53 -17.38 -18.37
N ASP A 87 -17.73 -16.88 -19.32
CA ASP A 87 -16.93 -17.71 -20.22
C ASP A 87 -15.73 -18.32 -19.47
N THR A 88 -15.52 -19.62 -19.67
CA THR A 88 -14.46 -20.37 -18.97
C THR A 88 -13.07 -20.06 -19.51
N ALA A 89 -12.93 -19.74 -20.81
CA ALA A 89 -11.63 -19.38 -21.37
C ALA A 89 -11.17 -18.00 -20.88
N ASP A 90 -12.08 -17.04 -20.80
CA ASP A 90 -11.80 -15.73 -20.20
C ASP A 90 -11.52 -15.85 -18.69
N MET A 91 -12.19 -16.76 -17.96
CA MET A 91 -11.84 -17.03 -16.55
C MET A 91 -10.41 -17.58 -16.40
N GLN A 92 -9.93 -18.45 -17.31
CA GLN A 92 -8.54 -18.94 -17.28
C GLN A 92 -7.52 -17.85 -17.60
N ARG A 93 -7.86 -16.92 -18.51
CA ARG A 93 -7.04 -15.74 -18.79
C ARG A 93 -6.98 -14.82 -17.57
N LEU A 94 -8.13 -14.56 -16.93
CA LEU A 94 -8.21 -13.77 -15.71
C LEU A 94 -7.30 -14.35 -14.62
N ARG A 95 -7.36 -15.66 -14.36
CA ARG A 95 -6.47 -16.35 -13.42
C ARG A 95 -5.00 -16.14 -13.77
N SER A 96 -4.65 -16.30 -15.04
CA SER A 96 -3.27 -16.17 -15.50
C SER A 96 -2.74 -14.74 -15.27
N ASN A 97 -3.54 -13.72 -15.59
CA ASN A 97 -3.19 -12.33 -15.35
C ASN A 97 -3.07 -12.01 -13.86
N LEU A 98 -4.00 -12.49 -13.02
CA LEU A 98 -3.94 -12.29 -11.56
C LEU A 98 -2.69 -12.92 -10.95
N ILE A 99 -2.28 -14.12 -11.40
CA ILE A 99 -1.03 -14.75 -10.98
C ILE A 99 0.19 -13.94 -11.43
N GLY A 100 0.14 -13.37 -12.64
CA GLY A 100 1.15 -12.45 -13.17
C GLY A 100 1.29 -11.20 -12.30
N LEU A 101 0.17 -10.52 -12.03
CA LEU A 101 0.11 -9.35 -11.14
C LEU A 101 0.62 -9.67 -9.73
N ARG A 102 0.21 -10.80 -9.14
CA ARG A 102 0.74 -11.24 -7.83
C ARG A 102 2.25 -11.32 -7.85
N THR A 103 2.81 -11.96 -8.88
CA THR A 103 4.26 -12.15 -9.00
C THR A 103 4.98 -10.81 -9.18
N SER A 104 4.43 -9.92 -10.01
CA SER A 104 4.97 -8.59 -10.24
C SER A 104 4.96 -7.76 -8.97
N LEU A 105 3.80 -7.58 -8.34
CA LEU A 105 3.63 -6.79 -7.12
C LEU A 105 4.50 -7.31 -5.97
N HIS A 106 4.60 -8.63 -5.80
CA HIS A 106 5.49 -9.21 -4.78
C HIS A 106 6.96 -8.88 -5.05
N THR A 107 7.36 -8.96 -6.32
CA THR A 107 8.73 -8.65 -6.74
C THR A 107 9.01 -7.16 -6.62
N HIS A 108 8.06 -6.32 -7.03
CA HIS A 108 8.09 -4.87 -6.89
C HIS A 108 8.28 -4.46 -5.44
N SER A 109 7.34 -4.82 -4.55
CA SER A 109 7.43 -4.45 -3.14
C SER A 109 8.69 -4.98 -2.46
N LYS A 110 9.16 -6.17 -2.86
CA LYS A 110 10.43 -6.69 -2.33
C LYS A 110 11.64 -5.84 -2.78
N LYS A 111 11.63 -5.28 -3.99
CA LYS A 111 12.70 -4.38 -4.45
C LYS A 111 12.66 -3.07 -3.66
N GLU A 112 11.49 -2.52 -3.40
CA GLU A 112 11.33 -1.33 -2.54
C GLU A 112 11.90 -1.60 -1.14
N ASP A 113 11.47 -2.70 -0.50
CA ASP A 113 11.91 -3.13 0.83
C ASP A 113 13.44 -3.26 0.93
N GLN A 114 14.09 -3.78 -0.11
CA GLN A 114 15.51 -4.12 -0.09
C GLN A 114 16.44 -3.01 -0.61
N ILE A 115 15.91 -2.05 -1.37
CA ILE A 115 16.72 -1.07 -2.10
C ILE A 115 16.28 0.35 -1.75
N LEU A 116 15.00 0.67 -1.96
CA LEU A 116 14.52 2.04 -1.82
C LEU A 116 14.36 2.43 -0.36
N LEU A 117 13.70 1.61 0.46
CA LEU A 117 13.47 1.91 1.87
C LEU A 117 14.79 2.11 2.64
N PRO A 118 15.82 1.23 2.54
CA PRO A 118 17.10 1.47 3.20
C PRO A 118 17.78 2.76 2.73
N MET A 119 17.76 3.04 1.42
CA MET A 119 18.35 4.26 0.87
C MET A 119 17.61 5.52 1.35
N LEU A 120 16.29 5.45 1.47
CA LEU A 120 15.47 6.52 2.01
C LEU A 120 15.80 6.78 3.49
N PHE A 121 15.89 5.71 4.28
CA PHE A 121 16.17 5.80 5.71
C PHE A 121 17.59 6.28 6.03
N GLU A 122 18.58 5.90 5.20
CA GLU A 122 19.96 6.35 5.36
C GLU A 122 20.23 7.73 4.73
N GLY A 123 19.52 8.06 3.66
CA GLY A 123 19.81 9.20 2.81
C GLY A 123 18.94 10.44 3.04
N ALA A 124 17.78 10.29 3.68
CA ALA A 124 16.89 11.39 4.03
C ALA A 124 16.72 11.48 5.55
N SER A 125 16.64 12.70 6.08
CA SER A 125 16.33 12.92 7.50
C SER A 125 14.90 12.46 7.83
N PRO A 126 14.59 12.13 9.10
CA PRO A 126 13.22 11.83 9.51
C PRO A 126 12.21 12.92 9.15
N GLN A 127 12.65 14.18 9.14
CA GLN A 127 11.83 15.30 8.68
C GLN A 127 11.48 15.17 7.19
N GLU A 128 12.48 14.96 6.33
CA GLU A 128 12.25 14.80 4.88
C GLU A 128 11.37 13.58 4.59
N GLN A 129 11.56 12.48 5.32
CA GLN A 129 10.71 11.29 5.24
C GLN A 129 9.25 11.61 5.59
N GLY A 130 9.02 12.31 6.71
CA GLY A 130 7.68 12.75 7.11
C GLY A 130 7.03 13.71 6.11
N GLU A 131 7.81 14.60 5.48
CA GLU A 131 7.32 15.48 4.41
C GLU A 131 6.91 14.70 3.15
N MET A 132 7.67 13.68 2.76
CA MET A 132 7.32 12.83 1.61
C MET A 132 6.01 12.08 1.87
N VAL A 133 5.89 11.42 3.03
CA VAL A 133 4.64 10.72 3.40
C VAL A 133 3.49 11.70 3.52
N GLY A 134 3.71 12.87 4.12
CA GLY A 134 2.70 13.93 4.20
C GLY A 134 2.18 14.33 2.82
N ARG A 135 3.06 14.53 1.82
CA ARG A 135 2.61 14.87 0.45
C ARG A 135 1.83 13.77 -0.25
N ILE A 136 2.09 12.50 0.08
CA ILE A 136 1.33 11.35 -0.44
C ILE A 136 -0.06 11.24 0.22
N VAL A 137 -0.17 11.62 1.49
CA VAL A 137 -1.39 11.48 2.30
C VAL A 137 -2.29 12.72 2.24
N ASP A 138 -1.73 13.92 2.26
CA ASP A 138 -2.44 15.21 2.33
C ASP A 138 -3.54 15.41 1.27
N PRO A 139 -3.38 14.96 0.00
CA PRO A 139 -4.42 15.12 -1.01
C PRO A 139 -5.65 14.24 -0.78
N LYS A 140 -5.54 13.20 0.06
CA LYS A 140 -6.59 12.21 0.27
C LYS A 140 -7.71 12.76 1.17
N PRO A 141 -8.98 12.63 0.78
CA PRO A 141 -10.10 12.88 1.69
C PRO A 141 -10.00 11.98 2.94
N PRO A 142 -10.42 12.46 4.13
CA PRO A 142 -10.38 11.66 5.35
C PRO A 142 -11.11 10.31 5.20
N GLU A 143 -12.24 10.27 4.50
CA GLU A 143 -13.01 9.04 4.27
C GLU A 143 -12.22 7.99 3.49
N GLN A 144 -11.45 8.43 2.49
CA GLN A 144 -10.60 7.56 1.69
C GLN A 144 -9.44 7.03 2.52
N LEU A 145 -8.73 7.89 3.24
CA LEU A 145 -7.63 7.48 4.11
C LEU A 145 -8.10 6.47 5.17
N MET A 146 -9.28 6.68 5.74
CA MET A 146 -9.86 5.72 6.70
C MET A 146 -10.15 4.37 6.05
N GLN A 147 -10.66 4.35 4.81
CA GLN A 147 -10.93 3.11 4.09
C GLN A 147 -9.64 2.35 3.79
N GLU A 148 -8.58 3.04 3.37
CA GLU A 148 -7.27 2.45 3.14
C GLU A 148 -6.68 1.88 4.43
N LEU A 149 -6.67 2.67 5.51
CA LEU A 149 -6.19 2.23 6.84
C LEU A 149 -6.96 0.99 7.31
N ALA A 150 -8.29 0.99 7.19
CA ALA A 150 -9.11 -0.14 7.57
C ALA A 150 -8.76 -1.43 6.80
N TRP A 151 -8.33 -1.27 5.55
CA TRP A 151 -8.03 -2.37 4.65
C TRP A 151 -6.61 -2.92 4.82
N PHE A 152 -5.57 -2.07 4.83
CA PHE A 152 -4.20 -2.60 4.87
C PHE A 152 -3.72 -2.89 6.30
N MET A 153 -4.18 -2.16 7.33
CA MET A 153 -3.68 -2.35 8.70
C MET A 153 -3.80 -3.80 9.18
N PRO A 154 -4.92 -4.52 8.97
CA PRO A 154 -5.03 -5.92 9.35
C PRO A 154 -3.99 -6.83 8.69
N SER A 155 -3.52 -6.48 7.49
CA SER A 155 -2.53 -7.26 6.75
C SER A 155 -1.08 -7.04 7.17
N LEU A 156 -0.81 -6.00 7.97
CA LEU A 156 0.50 -5.71 8.51
C LEU A 156 0.76 -6.49 9.80
N THR A 157 2.00 -6.90 10.02
CA THR A 157 2.49 -7.37 11.32
C THR A 157 2.48 -6.23 12.34
N MET A 158 2.57 -6.57 13.64
CA MET A 158 2.60 -5.55 14.70
C MET A 158 3.79 -4.59 14.55
N ASP A 159 4.94 -5.09 14.08
CA ASP A 159 6.13 -4.26 13.87
C ASP A 159 5.89 -3.28 12.71
N GLU A 160 5.39 -3.76 11.55
CA GLU A 160 5.07 -2.91 10.40
C GLU A 160 3.99 -1.86 10.72
N ARG A 161 2.96 -2.22 11.50
CA ARG A 161 1.94 -1.27 11.96
C ARG A 161 2.56 -0.16 12.81
N ALA A 162 3.45 -0.51 13.74
CA ALA A 162 4.09 0.44 14.63
C ALA A 162 5.02 1.39 13.84
N ASP A 163 5.79 0.87 12.89
CA ASP A 163 6.69 1.65 12.04
C ASP A 163 5.89 2.61 11.16
N PHE A 164 4.85 2.12 10.47
CA PHE A 164 3.96 2.95 9.65
C PHE A 164 3.36 4.11 10.46
N LEU A 165 2.75 3.80 11.62
CA LEU A 165 2.14 4.82 12.47
C LEU A 165 3.16 5.79 13.07
N THR A 166 4.40 5.36 13.29
CA THR A 166 5.49 6.23 13.73
C THR A 166 5.81 7.28 12.67
N VAL A 167 5.94 6.86 11.41
CA VAL A 167 6.22 7.78 10.29
C VAL A 167 5.05 8.75 10.08
N ILE A 168 3.82 8.26 10.12
CA ILE A 168 2.61 9.10 10.03
C ILE A 168 2.56 10.12 11.18
N LYS A 169 2.84 9.69 12.41
CA LYS A 169 2.90 10.59 13.57
C LYS A 169 3.91 11.71 13.36
N GLN A 170 5.12 11.36 12.93
CA GLN A 170 6.19 12.33 12.68
C GLN A 170 5.80 13.33 11.58
N GLY A 171 5.16 12.87 10.50
CA GLY A 171 4.64 13.75 9.44
C GLY A 171 3.52 14.68 9.94
N MET A 172 2.56 14.14 10.69
CA MET A 172 1.40 14.89 11.20
C MET A 172 1.79 15.90 12.29
N ASP A 173 2.70 15.57 13.21
CA ASP A 173 3.15 16.48 14.27
C ASP A 173 3.81 17.77 13.69
N MET A 174 4.24 17.76 12.43
CA MET A 174 4.84 18.91 11.75
C MET A 174 3.83 19.81 11.04
N ASN A 175 2.80 19.24 10.42
CA ASN A 175 1.96 19.96 9.44
C ASN A 175 0.44 19.88 9.72
N ALA A 176 0.00 19.02 10.64
CA ALA A 176 -1.41 18.81 10.93
C ALA A 176 -1.88 19.61 12.16
N PRO A 177 -3.20 19.90 12.26
CA PRO A 177 -3.77 20.49 13.46
C PRO A 177 -3.51 19.61 14.70
N PRO A 178 -3.34 20.21 15.90
CA PRO A 178 -3.24 19.44 17.14
C PRO A 178 -4.40 18.45 17.29
N GLY A 179 -4.09 17.18 17.56
CA GLY A 179 -5.08 16.10 17.70
C GLY A 179 -5.41 15.35 16.41
N ALA A 180 -4.86 15.73 15.24
CA ALA A 180 -5.07 14.99 13.99
C ALA A 180 -4.56 13.54 14.07
N PHE A 181 -3.39 13.32 14.68
CA PHE A 181 -2.87 11.97 14.89
C PHE A 181 -3.74 11.16 15.84
N ASP A 182 -4.35 11.78 16.86
CA ASP A 182 -5.25 11.08 17.77
C ASP A 182 -6.53 10.62 17.04
N ALA A 183 -7.06 11.45 16.12
CA ALA A 183 -8.18 11.06 15.26
C ALA A 183 -7.82 9.91 14.29
N ALA A 184 -6.59 9.90 13.76
CA ALA A 184 -6.08 8.77 12.98
C ALA A 184 -5.99 7.50 13.85
N MET A 185 -5.51 7.61 15.09
CA MET A 185 -5.45 6.50 16.04
C MET A 185 -6.83 5.98 16.45
N ASP A 186 -7.84 6.84 16.53
CA ASP A 186 -9.23 6.43 16.76
C ASP A 186 -9.74 5.59 15.58
N THR A 187 -9.38 5.95 14.35
CA THR A 187 -9.69 5.14 13.16
C THR A 187 -9.01 3.78 13.21
N VAL A 188 -7.72 3.73 13.55
CA VAL A 188 -6.99 2.46 13.69
C VAL A 188 -7.63 1.57 14.76
N SER A 189 -8.15 2.16 15.84
CA SER A 189 -8.85 1.41 16.90
C SER A 189 -10.13 0.71 16.46
N MET A 190 -10.70 1.11 15.31
CA MET A 190 -11.87 0.45 14.73
C MET A 190 -11.51 -0.84 13.98
N VAL A 191 -10.24 -1.02 13.60
CA VAL A 191 -9.80 -2.07 12.67
C VAL A 191 -8.76 -3.03 13.26
N VAL A 192 -8.32 -2.80 14.49
CA VAL A 192 -7.47 -3.72 15.25
C VAL A 192 -8.07 -4.01 16.63
N SER A 193 -7.67 -5.10 17.26
CA SER A 193 -8.15 -5.46 18.61
C SER A 193 -7.70 -4.46 19.68
N LYS A 194 -8.36 -4.50 20.84
CA LYS A 194 -8.00 -3.64 21.97
C LYS A 194 -6.57 -3.93 22.45
N GLU A 195 -6.18 -5.20 22.51
CA GLU A 195 -4.84 -5.63 22.89
C GLU A 195 -3.78 -5.09 21.91
N GLU A 196 -4.05 -5.17 20.61
CA GLU A 196 -3.19 -4.59 19.58
C GLU A 196 -3.11 -3.06 19.68
N MET A 197 -4.22 -2.38 19.98
CA MET A 197 -4.22 -0.92 20.20
C MET A 197 -3.39 -0.51 21.40
N ASP A 198 -3.50 -1.24 22.52
CA ASP A 198 -2.73 -0.94 23.73
C ASP A 198 -1.22 -1.14 23.48
N GLU A 199 -0.84 -2.18 22.72
CA GLU A 199 0.55 -2.40 22.30
C GLU A 199 1.06 -1.28 21.37
N LEU A 200 0.29 -0.91 20.33
CA LEU A 200 0.65 0.17 19.41
C LEU A 200 0.88 1.49 20.14
N ARG A 201 -0.02 1.86 21.06
CA ARG A 201 0.13 3.09 21.86
C ARG A 201 1.38 3.06 22.73
N SER A 202 1.72 1.90 23.32
CA SER A 202 2.94 1.74 24.09
C SER A 202 4.20 1.89 23.24
N ARG A 203 4.20 1.38 22.00
CA ARG A 203 5.34 1.48 21.08
C ARG A 203 5.54 2.91 20.56
N LEU A 204 4.44 3.59 20.21
CA LEU A 204 4.48 4.99 19.74
C LEU A 204 4.94 5.99 20.81
N THR A 205 4.80 5.66 22.10
CA THR A 205 5.32 6.48 23.20
C THR A 205 6.79 6.20 23.53
N SER A 206 7.30 4.99 23.28
CA SER A 206 8.71 4.65 23.55
C SER A 206 9.69 5.14 22.49
N VAL A 207 9.24 5.41 21.25
CA VAL A 207 10.05 6.06 20.19
C VAL A 207 10.36 7.53 20.51
N GLN A 208 9.66 8.15 21.47
CA GLN A 208 9.88 9.55 21.89
C GLN A 208 11.08 9.77 22.84
N ALA A 209 11.84 8.74 23.21
CA ALA A 209 13.08 8.95 23.97
C ALA A 209 14.24 9.27 23.01
N PRO A 210 14.68 10.54 22.87
CA PRO A 210 15.93 10.80 22.18
C PRO A 210 17.03 10.09 22.97
N THR A 211 17.74 9.16 22.32
CA THR A 211 19.06 8.78 22.80
C THR A 211 19.93 10.02 22.66
N GLN A 212 20.10 10.74 23.77
CA GLN A 212 21.23 11.64 23.91
C GLN A 212 22.49 10.77 23.90
N GLY A 213 23.24 10.85 22.80
CA GLY A 213 24.53 10.19 22.61
C GLY A 213 25.33 10.94 21.57
#